data_AF-A0A4R5VKD4-F1
#
_entry.id   AF-A0A4R5VKD4-F1
#
_cell.length_a   1.000
_cell.length_b   1.000
_cell.length_c   1.000
_cell.angle_alpha   90.00
_cell.angle_beta   90.00
_cell.angle_gamma   90.00
#
_symmetry.space_group_name_H-M   'P 1'
#
loop_
_entity.id
_entity.type
_entity.pdbx_description
1 polymer ?
#
loop_
_entity_poly.entity_id
_entity_poly.type
_entity_poly.pdbx_seq_one_letter_code
_entity_poly.pdbx_strand_id
1 'polypeptide(L)'
;MIKKLLISLILLIALLAGCNQSTSGTSSKDIAKQAFEWEKARFDSDYDRQQELIYKEGSYEVDKTAKKTDSGLKYEDIRYEIYYDKELEQYYVFADFKNPIGENSVKDNILFRKKGGEWKVDTSKSLDIVREEVSKKFDQEACINCK
;
A
#
# COMPACT_ATOMS: atom_id res chain seq x y z
N MET A 1 34.36 -31.83 -31.46
CA MET A 1 34.39 -30.69 -30.51
C MET A 1 33.07 -29.92 -30.58
N ILE A 2 31.98 -30.46 -30.02
CA ILE A 2 30.66 -29.78 -29.97
C ILE A 2 29.98 -30.23 -28.67
N LYS A 3 30.51 -29.84 -27.52
CA LYS A 3 29.86 -30.12 -26.21
C LYS A 3 29.98 -29.00 -25.18
N LYS A 4 30.65 -27.89 -25.49
CA LYS A 4 30.87 -26.78 -24.52
C LYS A 4 30.12 -25.47 -24.83
N LEU A 5 29.35 -25.39 -25.92
CA LEU A 5 28.61 -24.17 -26.28
C LEU A 5 27.18 -24.10 -25.72
N LEU A 6 26.64 -25.20 -25.18
CA LEU A 6 25.24 -25.25 -24.73
C LEU A 6 25.02 -24.72 -23.30
N ILE A 7 26.08 -24.59 -22.49
CA ILE A 7 25.94 -24.18 -21.09
C ILE A 7 25.84 -22.64 -20.96
N SER A 8 26.35 -21.89 -21.93
CA SER A 8 26.31 -20.41 -21.87
C SER A 8 24.97 -19.80 -22.30
N LEU A 9 24.08 -20.58 -22.94
CA LEU A 9 22.79 -20.07 -23.42
C LEU A 9 21.68 -20.17 -22.36
N ILE A 10 21.81 -21.07 -21.38
CA ILE A 10 20.79 -21.27 -20.34
C ILE A 10 20.89 -20.18 -19.24
N LEU A 11 22.08 -19.62 -19.01
CA LEU A 11 22.24 -18.49 -18.08
C LEU A 11 21.62 -17.17 -18.59
N LEU A 12 21.51 -16.97 -19.91
CA LEU A 12 20.86 -15.77 -20.45
C LEU A 12 19.32 -15.82 -20.33
N ILE A 13 18.72 -17.01 -20.32
CA ILE A 13 17.27 -17.17 -20.19
C ILE A 13 16.82 -16.89 -18.74
N ALA A 14 17.66 -17.24 -17.75
CA ALA A 14 17.38 -16.94 -16.34
C ALA A 14 17.42 -15.42 -16.03
N LEU A 15 18.20 -14.64 -16.79
CA LEU A 15 18.23 -13.17 -16.67
C LEU A 15 17.05 -12.49 -17.37
N LEU A 16 16.40 -13.15 -18.34
CA LEU A 16 15.19 -12.64 -19.01
C LEU A 16 13.89 -13.09 -18.33
N ALA A 17 13.92 -14.22 -17.60
CA ALA A 17 12.78 -14.67 -16.80
C ALA A 17 12.51 -13.75 -15.59
N GLY A 18 13.52 -12.99 -15.13
CA GLY A 18 13.36 -11.97 -14.08
C GLY A 18 12.74 -10.65 -14.57
N CYS A 19 12.56 -10.45 -15.88
CA CYS A 19 12.06 -9.20 -16.45
C CYS A 19 10.55 -9.21 -16.79
N ASN A 20 9.83 -10.30 -16.54
CA ASN A 20 8.42 -10.44 -16.96
C ASN A 20 7.40 -10.63 -15.83
N GLN A 21 7.76 -10.34 -14.57
CA GLN A 21 6.82 -10.43 -13.44
C GLN A 21 6.47 -9.07 -12.81
N SER A 22 6.69 -7.96 -13.54
CA SER A 22 6.36 -6.60 -13.09
C SER A 22 5.21 -5.94 -13.87
N THR A 23 4.48 -6.70 -14.69
CA THR A 23 3.32 -6.22 -15.45
C THR A 23 2.03 -6.99 -15.18
N SER A 24 1.96 -7.79 -14.11
CA SER A 24 0.65 -8.15 -13.53
C SER A 24 0.15 -6.93 -12.76
N GLY A 25 -0.64 -6.09 -13.43
CA GLY A 25 -1.18 -4.85 -12.86
C GLY A 25 -1.71 -5.07 -11.45
N THR A 26 -1.18 -4.34 -10.48
CA THR A 26 -1.68 -4.37 -9.10
C THR A 26 -3.15 -4.00 -9.14
N SER A 27 -4.01 -4.88 -8.64
CA SER A 27 -5.44 -4.59 -8.61
C SER A 27 -5.75 -3.57 -7.50
N SER A 28 -6.79 -2.76 -7.69
CA SER A 28 -7.26 -1.85 -6.63
C SER A 28 -7.65 -2.63 -5.36
N LYS A 29 -8.04 -3.92 -5.49
CA LYS A 29 -8.27 -4.80 -4.33
C LYS A 29 -7.00 -5.10 -3.54
N ASP A 30 -5.86 -5.25 -4.20
CA ASP A 30 -4.58 -5.47 -3.50
C ASP A 30 -4.07 -4.18 -2.86
N ILE A 31 -4.31 -3.02 -3.48
CA ILE A 31 -4.09 -1.72 -2.84
C ILE A 31 -4.95 -1.55 -1.59
N ALA A 32 -6.24 -1.94 -1.65
CA ALA A 32 -7.12 -1.92 -0.47
C ALA A 32 -6.60 -2.81 0.67
N LYS A 33 -6.07 -4.01 0.35
CA LYS A 33 -5.46 -4.88 1.36
C LYS A 33 -4.22 -4.25 1.97
N GLN A 34 -3.36 -3.60 1.18
CA GLN A 34 -2.20 -2.89 1.73
C GLN A 34 -2.61 -1.70 2.59
N ALA A 35 -3.68 -0.98 2.23
CA ALA A 35 -4.26 0.07 3.06
C ALA A 35 -4.76 -0.50 4.39
N PHE A 36 -5.41 -1.66 4.39
CA PHE A 36 -5.79 -2.36 5.62
C PHE A 36 -4.59 -2.73 6.48
N GLU A 37 -3.55 -3.32 5.90
CA GLU A 37 -2.32 -3.69 6.63
C GLU A 37 -1.68 -2.47 7.29
N TRP A 38 -1.71 -1.33 6.60
CA TRP A 38 -1.26 -0.05 7.14
C TRP A 38 -2.08 0.41 8.33
N GLU A 39 -3.41 0.46 8.19
CA GLU A 39 -4.29 0.88 9.28
C GLU A 39 -4.22 -0.06 10.47
N LYS A 40 -4.18 -1.37 10.23
CA LYS A 40 -4.03 -2.37 11.30
C LYS A 40 -2.70 -2.17 12.02
N ALA A 41 -1.59 -2.01 11.30
CA ALA A 41 -0.29 -1.77 11.92
C ALA A 41 -0.26 -0.47 12.75
N ARG A 42 -0.95 0.60 12.32
CA ARG A 42 -1.12 1.84 13.08
C ARG A 42 -1.93 1.64 14.36
N PHE A 43 -3.10 1.04 14.26
CA PHE A 43 -3.99 0.84 15.41
C PHE A 43 -3.47 -0.21 16.39
N ASP A 44 -2.64 -1.14 15.93
CA ASP A 44 -1.99 -2.14 16.75
C ASP A 44 -0.66 -1.65 17.36
N SER A 45 -0.21 -0.44 17.02
CA SER A 45 1.13 0.09 17.33
C SER A 45 2.26 -0.90 16.94
N ASP A 46 2.11 -1.57 15.80
CA ASP A 46 3.05 -2.54 15.25
C ASP A 46 4.18 -1.85 14.48
N TYR A 47 5.13 -1.25 15.22
CA TYR A 47 6.18 -0.39 14.66
C TYR A 47 6.98 -1.06 13.52
N ASP A 48 7.41 -2.32 13.70
CA ASP A 48 8.20 -3.02 12.68
C ASP A 48 7.41 -3.13 11.37
N ARG A 49 6.12 -3.48 11.46
CA ARG A 49 5.24 -3.56 10.30
C ARG A 49 4.97 -2.18 9.68
N GLN A 50 4.82 -1.14 10.50
CA GLN A 50 4.71 0.23 10.00
C GLN A 50 5.96 0.60 9.18
N GLN A 51 7.17 0.31 9.68
CA GLN A 51 8.42 0.63 8.97
C GLN A 51 8.55 -0.14 7.64
N GLU A 52 8.09 -1.40 7.58
CA GLU A 52 8.05 -2.16 6.33
C GLU A 52 7.13 -1.53 5.28
N LEU A 53 6.04 -0.89 5.70
CA LEU A 53 5.00 -0.39 4.80
C LEU A 53 5.27 1.03 4.29
N ILE A 54 6.10 1.83 4.96
CA ILE A 54 6.30 3.24 4.61
C ILE A 54 7.35 3.46 3.53
N TYR A 55 7.16 4.52 2.74
CA TYR A 55 8.02 4.90 1.63
C TYR A 55 9.36 5.47 2.12
N LYS A 56 9.33 6.32 3.15
CA LYS A 56 10.53 6.84 3.85
C LYS A 56 10.56 6.30 5.27
N GLU A 57 11.72 5.81 5.69
CA GLU A 57 11.96 5.35 7.06
C GLU A 57 11.81 6.50 8.08
N GLY A 58 11.43 6.17 9.31
CA GLY A 58 11.44 7.10 10.45
C GLY A 58 10.12 7.81 10.75
N SER A 59 8.98 7.34 10.20
CA SER A 59 7.65 7.78 10.65
C SER A 59 7.18 6.90 11.82
N TYR A 60 6.35 7.45 12.71
CA TYR A 60 5.78 6.71 13.85
C TYR A 60 6.81 6.19 14.88
N GLU A 61 7.92 6.91 15.08
CA GLU A 61 8.93 6.55 16.11
C GLU A 61 8.36 6.46 17.54
N VAL A 62 7.22 7.12 17.82
CA VAL A 62 6.52 6.99 19.11
C VAL A 62 6.07 5.54 19.37
N ASP A 63 5.80 4.77 18.32
CA ASP A 63 5.34 3.39 18.42
C ASP A 63 6.50 2.40 18.64
N LYS A 64 7.75 2.82 18.43
CA LYS A 64 8.95 1.99 18.64
C LYS A 64 9.05 1.38 20.03
N THR A 65 8.56 2.11 21.03
CA THR A 65 8.52 1.67 22.44
C THR A 65 7.09 1.44 22.93
N ALA A 66 6.09 1.62 22.06
CA ALA A 66 4.71 1.36 22.43
C ALA A 66 4.47 -0.14 22.58
N LYS A 67 3.51 -0.49 23.44
CA LYS A 67 3.07 -1.88 23.55
C LYS A 67 2.21 -2.21 22.35
N LYS A 68 2.64 -3.18 21.54
CA LYS A 68 1.81 -3.76 20.49
C LYS A 68 0.53 -4.37 21.08
N THR A 69 -0.61 -4.05 20.49
CA THR A 69 -1.94 -4.54 20.89
C THR A 69 -2.71 -5.07 19.70
N ASP A 70 -3.73 -5.89 19.92
CA ASP A 70 -4.73 -6.16 18.87
C ASP A 70 -5.88 -5.18 19.01
N SER A 71 -5.99 -4.25 18.07
CA SER A 71 -7.09 -3.30 18.02
C SER A 71 -8.44 -3.97 17.75
N GLY A 72 -8.46 -5.17 17.15
CA GLY A 72 -9.67 -5.82 16.67
C GLY A 72 -10.19 -5.26 15.34
N LEU A 73 -9.44 -4.36 14.68
CA LEU A 73 -9.78 -3.80 13.37
C LEU A 73 -9.87 -4.91 12.31
N LYS A 74 -10.96 -4.93 11.54
CA LYS A 74 -11.18 -5.90 10.46
C LYS A 74 -11.29 -5.23 9.11
N TYR A 75 -10.98 -5.99 8.07
CA TYR A 75 -10.96 -5.49 6.69
C TYR A 75 -12.34 -5.01 6.23
N GLU A 76 -13.38 -5.78 6.57
CA GLU A 76 -14.77 -5.50 6.23
C GLU A 76 -15.35 -4.25 6.91
N ASP A 77 -14.73 -3.80 8.00
CA ASP A 77 -15.17 -2.62 8.76
C ASP A 77 -14.67 -1.30 8.15
N ILE A 78 -13.82 -1.39 7.12
CA ILE A 78 -13.24 -0.22 6.44
C ILE A 78 -13.78 -0.09 5.04
N ARG A 79 -14.34 1.09 4.76
CA ARG A 79 -14.70 1.53 3.42
C ARG A 79 -13.48 2.14 2.75
N TYR A 80 -13.20 1.71 1.52
CA TYR A 80 -12.11 2.26 0.71
C TYR A 80 -12.63 2.86 -0.59
N GLU A 81 -12.27 4.12 -0.86
CA GLU A 81 -12.36 4.72 -2.19
C GLU A 81 -10.95 4.82 -2.76
N ILE A 82 -10.76 4.33 -3.99
CA ILE A 82 -9.43 4.19 -4.61
C ILE A 82 -9.40 4.93 -5.93
N TYR A 83 -8.39 5.77 -6.08
CA TYR A 83 -8.13 6.59 -7.26
C TYR A 83 -6.70 6.36 -7.71
N TYR A 84 -6.48 6.29 -9.02
CA TYR A 84 -5.15 6.09 -9.59
C TYR A 84 -4.73 7.27 -10.46
N ASP A 85 -3.58 7.83 -10.15
CA ASP A 85 -2.90 8.81 -10.99
C ASP A 85 -1.92 8.08 -11.91
N LYS A 86 -2.29 8.00 -13.18
CA LYS A 86 -1.51 7.36 -14.23
C LYS A 86 -0.22 8.11 -14.56
N GLU A 87 -0.19 9.44 -14.37
CA GLU A 87 0.98 10.26 -14.72
C GLU A 87 2.09 10.08 -13.69
N LEU A 88 1.72 10.02 -12.41
CA LEU A 88 2.65 9.87 -11.30
C LEU A 88 2.83 8.43 -10.83
N GLU A 89 2.10 7.48 -11.44
CA GLU A 89 2.02 6.07 -11.03
C GLU A 89 1.82 5.91 -9.52
N GLN A 90 0.73 6.49 -8.99
CA GLN A 90 0.43 6.45 -7.56
C GLN A 90 -1.06 6.26 -7.29
N TYR A 91 -1.36 5.66 -6.14
CA TYR A 91 -2.74 5.49 -5.69
C TYR A 91 -3.06 6.44 -4.53
N TYR A 92 -4.22 7.08 -4.62
CA TYR A 92 -4.87 7.72 -3.49
C TYR A 92 -5.94 6.80 -2.95
N VAL A 93 -5.91 6.55 -1.65
CA VAL A 93 -6.89 5.71 -0.94
C VAL A 93 -7.51 6.52 0.18
N PHE A 94 -8.84 6.60 0.18
CA PHE A 94 -9.60 7.17 1.31
C PHE A 94 -10.17 6.02 2.12
N ALA A 95 -9.74 5.93 3.38
CA ALA A 95 -10.20 4.91 4.32
C ALA A 95 -11.13 5.54 5.34
N ASP A 96 -12.37 5.04 5.41
CA ASP A 96 -13.38 5.51 6.35
C ASP A 96 -13.89 4.33 7.18
N PHE A 97 -13.82 4.45 8.51
CA PHE A 97 -14.19 3.38 9.44
C PHE A 97 -14.53 3.91 10.84
N LYS A 98 -15.04 3.03 11.71
CA LYS A 98 -15.17 3.31 13.15
C LYS A 98 -13.86 2.99 13.84
N ASN A 99 -13.41 3.89 14.72
CA ASN A 99 -12.23 3.66 15.52
C ASN A 99 -12.42 2.35 16.32
N PRO A 100 -11.56 1.34 16.16
CA PRO A 100 -11.72 0.06 16.86
C PRO A 100 -11.48 0.17 18.37
N ILE A 101 -10.80 1.23 18.83
CA ILE A 101 -10.44 1.48 20.23
C ILE A 101 -11.14 2.72 20.82
N GLY A 102 -12.15 3.28 20.14
CA GLY A 102 -12.87 4.47 20.60
C GLY A 102 -14.19 4.70 19.86
N GLU A 103 -14.96 5.71 20.26
CA GLU A 103 -16.31 5.93 19.69
C GLU A 103 -16.32 6.77 18.40
N ASN A 104 -15.20 7.42 18.08
CA ASN A 104 -15.10 8.31 16.93
C ASN A 104 -15.00 7.55 15.60
N SER A 105 -15.38 8.20 14.51
CA SER A 105 -15.05 7.73 13.17
C SER A 105 -13.63 8.19 12.79
N VAL A 106 -12.99 7.41 11.94
CA VAL A 106 -11.71 7.70 11.30
C VAL A 106 -11.96 8.01 9.83
N LYS A 107 -11.27 9.03 9.33
CA LYS A 107 -11.22 9.39 7.91
C LYS A 107 -9.76 9.62 7.55
N ASP A 108 -9.11 8.59 7.04
CA ASP A 108 -7.68 8.62 6.71
C ASP A 108 -7.46 8.80 5.21
N ASN A 109 -6.35 9.43 4.85
CA ASN A 109 -5.92 9.62 3.48
C ASN A 109 -4.57 8.91 3.31
N ILE A 110 -4.47 8.01 2.35
CA ILE A 110 -3.27 7.22 2.15
C ILE A 110 -2.78 7.39 0.71
N LEU A 111 -1.53 7.84 0.56
CA LEU A 111 -0.83 7.83 -0.73
C LEU A 111 0.07 6.60 -0.83
N PHE A 112 -0.13 5.77 -1.86
CA PHE A 112 0.80 4.71 -2.21
C PHE A 112 1.68 5.08 -3.39
N ARG A 113 2.98 4.86 -3.25
CA ARG A 113 4.00 5.07 -4.29
C ARG A 113 4.88 3.84 -4.44
N LYS A 114 5.40 3.58 -5.64
CA LYS A 114 6.34 2.48 -5.86
C LYS A 114 7.72 2.77 -5.27
N LYS A 115 8.28 1.84 -4.50
CA LYS A 115 9.68 1.80 -4.06
C LYS A 115 10.19 0.37 -4.16
N GLY A 116 11.24 0.14 -4.96
CA GLY A 116 11.81 -1.20 -5.13
C GLY A 116 10.84 -2.24 -5.70
N GLY A 117 9.88 -1.82 -6.51
CA GLY A 117 8.85 -2.70 -7.08
C GLY A 117 7.64 -2.96 -6.17
N GLU A 118 7.66 -2.46 -4.94
CA GLU A 118 6.56 -2.59 -3.98
C GLU A 118 5.83 -1.26 -3.80
N TRP A 119 4.53 -1.32 -3.50
CA TRP A 119 3.75 -0.15 -3.10
C TRP A 119 4.00 0.15 -1.62
N LYS A 120 4.29 1.41 -1.31
CA LYS A 120 4.59 1.88 0.04
C LYS A 120 3.83 3.15 0.36
N VAL A 121 3.47 3.33 1.63
CA VAL A 121 2.74 4.48 2.13
C VAL A 121 3.66 5.69 2.25
N ASP A 122 3.39 6.76 1.51
CA ASP A 122 4.07 8.04 1.67
C ASP A 122 3.36 8.88 2.72
N THR A 123 3.66 8.62 3.99
CA THR A 123 3.04 9.25 5.17
C THR A 123 3.10 10.78 5.12
N SER A 124 4.20 11.35 4.62
CA SER A 124 4.34 12.81 4.50
C SER A 124 3.38 13.37 3.46
N LYS A 125 3.23 12.70 2.32
CA LYS A 125 2.35 13.16 1.24
C LYS A 125 0.89 12.80 1.43
N SER A 126 0.60 11.78 2.23
CA SER A 126 -0.74 11.47 2.71
C SER A 126 -1.40 12.66 3.44
N LEU A 127 -0.62 13.43 4.21
CA LEU A 127 -1.11 14.61 4.95
C LEU A 127 -1.51 15.77 4.04
N ASP A 128 -0.92 15.86 2.85
CA ASP A 128 -1.18 16.92 1.87
C ASP A 128 -2.45 16.65 1.03
N ILE A 129 -3.09 15.48 1.20
CA ILE A 129 -4.23 15.08 0.37
C ILE A 129 -5.50 15.86 0.74
N VAL A 130 -6.08 16.52 -0.26
CA VAL A 130 -7.42 17.08 -0.21
C VAL A 130 -8.38 16.15 -0.98
N ARG A 131 -9.24 15.43 -0.25
CA ARG A 131 -10.13 14.40 -0.85
C ARG A 131 -10.96 14.92 -2.01
N GLU A 132 -11.58 16.09 -1.85
CA GLU A 132 -12.44 16.70 -2.86
C GLU A 132 -11.68 17.02 -4.16
N GLU A 133 -10.42 17.44 -4.08
CA GLU A 133 -9.60 17.73 -5.26
C GLU A 133 -9.28 16.45 -6.03
N VAL A 134 -8.88 15.40 -5.33
CA VAL A 134 -8.59 14.09 -5.92
C VAL A 134 -9.85 13.50 -6.56
N SER A 135 -10.99 13.47 -5.87
CA SER A 135 -12.25 12.92 -6.40
C SER A 135 -12.78 13.69 -7.61
N LYS A 136 -12.45 14.98 -7.76
CA LYS A 136 -12.78 15.78 -8.95
C LYS A 136 -11.81 15.57 -10.11
N LYS A 137 -10.53 15.32 -9.80
CA LYS A 137 -9.46 15.22 -10.79
C LYS A 137 -9.33 13.83 -11.40
N PHE A 138 -9.63 12.79 -10.64
CA PHE A 138 -9.41 11.40 -11.05
C PHE A 138 -10.69 10.58 -10.98
N ASP A 139 -10.87 9.68 -11.95
CA ASP A 139 -11.94 8.68 -11.90
C ASP A 139 -11.70 7.70 -10.76
N GLN A 140 -12.75 7.37 -10.01
CA GLN A 140 -12.67 6.34 -8.98
C GLN A 140 -12.49 4.97 -9.65
N GLU A 141 -11.39 4.30 -9.36
CA GLU A 141 -11.11 2.96 -9.90
C GLU A 141 -11.93 1.87 -9.21
N ALA A 142 -12.09 2.00 -7.89
CA ALA A 142 -12.82 1.03 -7.08
C ALA A 142 -13.39 1.66 -5.81
N CYS A 143 -14.50 1.10 -5.37
CA CYS A 143 -15.09 1.34 -4.06
C CYS A 143 -15.24 -0.02 -3.36
N ILE A 144 -14.47 -0.25 -2.29
CA ILE A 144 -14.48 -1.51 -1.53
C ILE A 144 -15.23 -1.30 -0.22
N ASN A 145 -16.12 -2.22 0.12
CA ASN A 145 -17.01 -2.15 1.30
C ASN A 145 -17.88 -0.87 1.34
N CYS A 146 -18.17 -0.29 0.18
CA CYS A 146 -19.09 0.85 0.04
C CYS A 146 -20.53 0.34 -0.08
N LYS A 147 -21.12 -0.10 1.03
CA LYS A 147 -22.55 -0.43 1.10
C LYS A 147 -23.33 0.67 1.80
#